data_AF-A0A380S4Y5-F1
#
_entry.id   AF-A0A380S4Y5-F1
#
_cell.length_a   1.000
_cell.length_b   1.000
_cell.length_c   1.000
_cell.angle_alpha   90.00
_cell.angle_beta   90.00
_cell.angle_gamma   90.00
#
_symmetry.space_group_name_H-M   'P 1'
#
loop_
_entity.id
_entity.type
_entity.pdbx_description
1 polymer ?
#
loop_
_entity_poly.entity_id
_entity_poly.type
_entity_poly.pdbx_seq_one_letter_code
_entity_poly.pdbx_strand_id
1 'polypeptide(L)'
;MKNTINLLTVVMIAVLALSIAGCGSARTGRNRKNSKGYKINIEEIQKNQGTLLVIKNHPQEAMTIEDYENSCYEVTISYDGYVKLPRNQDSLKMKDEDFAKIYEFCTANADKSKFADYKEEVCDGSTYTFTYYDTDGNPHVIYSGYCYSNKELQDILDTAYDYQLDN
;
A
#
# COMPACT_ATOMS: atom_id res chain seq x y z
N MET A 1 -42.75 23.00 24.31
CA MET A 1 -41.91 23.16 23.11
C MET A 1 -40.48 23.48 23.55
N LYS A 2 -39.53 22.62 23.13
CA LYS A 2 -38.06 22.79 23.07
C LYS A 2 -37.34 23.09 24.41
N ASN A 3 -36.84 22.06 25.11
CA ASN A 3 -35.51 21.43 25.02
C ASN A 3 -34.30 22.36 25.24
N THR A 4 -33.85 22.35 26.51
CA THR A 4 -32.46 22.20 27.00
C THR A 4 -31.30 22.61 26.09
N ILE A 5 -30.63 23.70 26.47
CA ILE A 5 -29.26 24.03 26.06
C ILE A 5 -28.34 23.64 27.23
N ASN A 6 -27.61 22.53 27.07
CA ASN A 6 -26.44 22.21 27.90
C ASN A 6 -25.21 22.84 27.21
N LEU A 7 -24.61 23.83 27.85
CA LEU A 7 -23.32 24.36 27.44
C LEU A 7 -22.54 24.78 28.70
N LEU A 8 -21.23 24.54 28.66
CA LEU A 8 -20.19 24.89 29.64
C LEU A 8 -20.03 23.98 30.87
N THR A 9 -19.19 22.96 30.69
CA THR A 9 -18.13 22.71 31.68
C THR A 9 -16.80 22.65 30.94
N VAL A 10 -16.02 23.71 31.08
CA VAL A 10 -14.64 23.83 30.62
C VAL A 10 -13.73 23.55 31.81
N VAL A 11 -12.51 23.09 31.51
CA VAL A 11 -11.27 23.15 32.32
C VAL A 11 -11.04 21.93 33.24
N MET A 12 -9.88 21.29 33.37
CA MET A 12 -8.58 21.18 32.68
C MET A 12 -7.70 20.29 33.62
N ILE A 13 -6.54 19.82 33.12
CA ILE A 13 -5.32 19.41 33.87
C ILE A 13 -5.09 17.91 34.10
N ALA A 14 -4.09 17.37 33.37
CA ALA A 14 -3.06 16.44 33.88
C ALA A 14 -1.88 16.46 32.87
N VAL A 15 -0.96 17.42 33.00
CA VAL A 15 0.40 17.30 33.56
C VAL A 15 1.28 16.23 32.88
N LEU A 16 2.26 16.75 32.13
CA LEU A 16 3.42 16.06 31.58
C LEU A 16 4.26 15.36 32.65
N ALA A 17 4.85 14.22 32.28
CA ALA A 17 6.16 13.83 32.76
C ALA A 17 7.07 13.49 31.55
N LEU A 18 7.96 14.42 31.23
CA LEU A 18 9.15 14.19 30.42
C LEU A 18 10.24 13.63 31.35
N SER A 19 10.92 12.57 30.92
CA SER A 19 12.24 12.21 31.44
C SER A 19 13.20 12.04 30.27
N ILE A 20 14.41 12.56 30.49
CA ILE A 20 15.37 13.07 29.51
C ILE A 20 16.45 12.02 29.17
N ALA A 21 16.95 12.14 27.93
CA ALA A 21 18.28 11.80 27.38
C ALA A 21 18.84 10.36 27.44
N GLY A 22 19.22 9.92 26.25
CA GLY A 22 20.38 9.05 26.02
C GLY A 22 20.93 9.31 24.62
N CYS A 23 21.98 10.14 24.52
CA CYS A 23 22.82 10.26 23.34
C CYS A 23 23.53 8.91 23.11
N GLY A 24 23.46 8.37 21.90
CA GLY A 24 24.18 7.15 21.55
C GLY A 24 23.98 6.75 20.11
N SER A 25 24.94 7.11 19.25
CA SER A 25 25.11 6.47 17.95
C SER A 25 25.37 4.98 18.15
N ALA A 26 24.41 4.13 17.81
CA ALA A 26 24.61 2.71 17.65
C ALA A 26 23.66 2.16 16.58
N ARG A 27 24.25 1.77 15.43
CA ARG A 27 23.68 0.82 14.48
C ARG A 27 23.05 -0.34 15.26
N THR A 28 21.74 -0.44 15.22
CA THR A 28 21.02 -1.61 15.76
C THR A 28 19.90 -1.96 14.80
N GLY A 29 19.86 -3.24 14.44
CA GLY A 29 18.96 -3.81 13.45
C GLY A 29 17.52 -3.46 13.74
N ARG A 30 16.74 -3.31 12.67
CA ARG A 30 15.28 -3.14 12.72
C ARG A 30 14.69 -4.37 13.40
N ASN A 31 14.51 -4.28 14.71
CA ASN A 31 13.63 -5.15 15.45
C ASN A 31 12.21 -4.72 15.07
N ARG A 32 11.63 -5.39 14.07
CA ARG A 32 10.19 -5.35 13.79
C ARG A 32 9.51 -5.74 15.11
N LYS A 33 8.99 -4.76 15.85
CA LYS A 33 8.09 -5.01 16.97
C LYS A 33 6.92 -5.81 16.40
N ASN A 34 6.88 -7.10 16.73
CA ASN A 34 5.74 -7.98 16.53
C ASN A 34 4.47 -7.26 16.99
N SER A 35 3.69 -6.79 16.03
CA SER A 35 2.26 -6.57 16.21
C SER A 35 1.66 -7.90 16.67
N LYS A 36 0.75 -7.84 17.64
CA LYS A 36 0.05 -9.03 18.17
C LYS A 36 -0.47 -9.87 16.99
N GLY A 37 0.07 -11.09 16.89
CA GLY A 37 -0.03 -11.95 15.72
C GLY A 37 -1.46 -12.38 15.41
N TYR A 38 -2.08 -11.71 14.45
CA TYR A 38 -3.05 -12.36 13.60
C TYR A 38 -2.23 -13.16 12.59
N LYS A 39 -2.06 -14.47 12.80
CA LYS A 39 -1.36 -15.32 11.84
C LYS A 39 -2.29 -15.47 10.64
N ILE A 40 -2.01 -14.73 9.57
CA ILE A 40 -2.74 -14.82 8.32
C ILE A 40 -2.66 -16.27 7.82
N ASN A 41 -3.83 -16.85 7.54
CA ASN A 41 -3.93 -18.16 6.93
C ASN A 41 -3.91 -17.99 5.40
N ILE A 42 -2.71 -18.00 4.84
CA ILE A 42 -2.48 -17.80 3.41
C ILE A 42 -3.21 -18.86 2.59
N GLU A 43 -3.20 -20.13 3.03
CA GLU A 43 -3.88 -21.22 2.32
C GLU A 43 -5.39 -20.98 2.22
N GLU A 44 -6.01 -20.39 3.25
CA GLU A 44 -7.43 -20.06 3.21
C GLU A 44 -7.71 -18.89 2.26
N ILE A 45 -6.86 -17.85 2.30
CA ILE A 45 -7.01 -16.68 1.43
C ILE A 45 -6.79 -17.06 -0.04
N GLN A 46 -5.84 -17.94 -0.33
CA GLN A 46 -5.52 -18.39 -1.69
C GLN A 46 -6.60 -19.29 -2.31
N LYS A 47 -7.63 -19.68 -1.56
CA LYS A 47 -8.83 -20.33 -2.13
C LYS A 47 -9.75 -19.35 -2.84
N ASN A 48 -9.63 -18.04 -2.56
CA ASN A 48 -10.41 -17.03 -3.28
C ASN A 48 -9.95 -16.95 -4.73
N GLN A 49 -10.89 -16.59 -5.61
CA GLN A 49 -10.61 -16.43 -7.04
C GLN A 49 -10.54 -14.96 -7.42
N GLY A 50 -9.78 -14.66 -8.48
CA GLY A 50 -9.72 -13.34 -9.08
C GLY A 50 -8.54 -12.52 -8.61
N THR A 51 -8.64 -11.21 -8.86
CA THR A 51 -7.56 -10.25 -8.62
C THR A 51 -7.58 -9.81 -7.17
N LEU A 52 -6.40 -9.72 -6.55
CA LEU A 52 -6.20 -9.12 -5.24
C LEU A 52 -5.82 -7.65 -5.39
N LEU A 53 -4.76 -7.35 -6.15
CA LEU A 53 -4.20 -6.01 -6.28
C LEU A 53 -3.82 -5.73 -7.73
N VAL A 54 -4.17 -4.54 -8.20
CA VAL A 54 -3.67 -3.98 -9.45
C VAL A 54 -2.85 -2.73 -9.15
N ILE A 55 -1.62 -2.68 -9.69
CA ILE A 55 -0.76 -1.50 -9.64
C ILE A 55 -0.58 -1.00 -11.07
N LYS A 56 -1.04 0.23 -11.35
CA LYS A 56 -0.87 0.88 -12.65
C LYS A 56 0.14 1.99 -12.58
N ASN A 57 1.05 2.03 -13.54
CA ASN A 57 1.92 3.17 -13.80
C ASN A 57 1.27 4.11 -14.83
N HIS A 58 1.37 5.41 -14.57
CA HIS A 58 0.97 6.48 -15.50
C HIS A 58 2.12 7.48 -15.65
N PRO A 59 2.82 7.50 -16.80
CA PRO A 59 3.83 8.51 -17.10
C PRO A 59 3.21 9.91 -17.13
N GLN A 60 3.92 10.92 -16.62
CA GLN A 60 3.44 12.31 -16.58
C GLN A 60 4.20 13.25 -17.53
N GLU A 61 5.10 12.72 -18.35
CA GLU A 61 5.90 13.50 -19.30
C GLU A 61 5.17 13.73 -20.63
N ALA A 62 5.51 14.82 -21.31
CA ALA A 62 5.01 15.10 -22.65
C ALA A 62 5.62 14.11 -23.64
N MET A 63 4.79 13.21 -24.16
CA MET A 63 5.19 12.17 -25.12
C MET A 63 4.10 11.94 -26.16
N THR A 64 4.42 11.15 -27.19
CA THR A 64 3.41 10.73 -28.18
C THR A 64 2.42 9.75 -27.53
N ILE A 65 1.24 9.58 -28.15
CA ILE A 65 0.25 8.60 -27.65
C ILE A 65 0.84 7.18 -27.68
N GLU A 66 1.57 6.83 -28.74
CA GLU A 66 2.23 5.54 -28.88
C GLU A 66 3.26 5.30 -27.76
N ASP A 67 4.09 6.30 -27.46
CA ASP A 67 5.07 6.21 -26.36
C ASP A 67 4.38 6.12 -25.00
N TYR A 68 3.28 6.84 -24.82
CA TYR A 68 2.48 6.80 -23.58
C TYR A 68 1.88 5.42 -23.35
N GLU A 69 1.27 4.82 -24.37
CA GLU A 69 0.69 3.48 -24.29
C GLU A 69 1.77 2.42 -24.04
N ASN A 70 2.94 2.55 -24.65
CA ASN A 70 4.09 1.65 -24.43
C ASN A 70 4.76 1.83 -23.05
N SER A 71 4.58 3.00 -22.44
CA SER A 71 5.14 3.35 -21.12
C SER A 71 4.14 3.14 -19.99
N CYS A 72 2.84 2.98 -20.29
CA CYS A 72 1.84 2.56 -19.32
C CYS A 72 1.94 1.06 -19.10
N TYR A 73 1.95 0.65 -17.85
CA TYR A 73 2.05 -0.76 -17.53
C TYR A 73 1.32 -1.11 -16.25
N GLU A 74 0.86 -2.36 -16.18
CA GLU A 74 0.00 -2.88 -15.13
C GLU A 74 0.65 -4.14 -14.51
N VAL A 75 0.72 -4.15 -13.19
CA VAL A 75 1.02 -5.35 -12.40
C VAL A 75 -0.25 -5.83 -11.78
N THR A 76 -0.55 -7.12 -11.95
CA THR A 76 -1.76 -7.74 -11.41
C THR A 76 -1.37 -8.91 -10.53
N ILE A 77 -1.81 -8.89 -9.28
CA ILE A 77 -1.59 -9.94 -8.30
C ILE A 77 -2.94 -10.59 -8.02
N SER A 78 -3.05 -11.90 -8.16
CA SER A 78 -4.26 -12.68 -7.93
C SER A 78 -4.30 -13.28 -6.52
N TYR A 79 -5.51 -13.62 -6.06
CA TYR A 79 -5.70 -14.22 -4.73
C TYR A 79 -4.97 -15.55 -4.56
N ASP A 80 -4.84 -16.35 -5.63
CA ASP A 80 -4.06 -17.58 -5.64
C ASP A 80 -2.53 -17.34 -5.58
N GLY A 81 -2.09 -16.10 -5.39
CA GLY A 81 -0.69 -15.72 -5.14
C GLY A 81 0.18 -15.67 -6.38
N TYR A 82 -0.41 -15.59 -7.57
CA TYR A 82 0.35 -15.34 -8.80
C TYR A 82 0.43 -13.84 -9.11
N VAL A 83 1.57 -13.41 -9.64
CA VAL A 83 1.79 -12.06 -10.14
C VAL A 83 2.00 -12.10 -11.64
N LYS A 84 1.25 -11.27 -12.36
CA LYS A 84 1.37 -11.03 -13.79
C LYS A 84 1.96 -9.65 -13.99
N LEU A 85 3.08 -9.62 -14.71
CA LEU A 85 3.80 -8.41 -15.05
C LEU A 85 3.59 -8.06 -16.53
N PRO A 86 3.72 -6.78 -16.90
CA PRO A 86 3.32 -6.29 -18.22
C PRO A 86 4.15 -6.88 -19.37
N ARG A 87 5.41 -7.23 -19.12
CA ARG A 87 6.35 -7.76 -20.12
C ARG A 87 6.51 -9.28 -20.05
N ASN A 88 5.90 -9.93 -19.07
CA ASN A 88 6.01 -11.38 -18.92
C ASN A 88 4.80 -12.04 -19.57
N GLN A 89 5.03 -13.04 -20.42
CA GLN A 89 3.93 -13.88 -20.93
C GLN A 89 3.36 -14.79 -19.83
N ASP A 90 4.22 -15.16 -18.87
CA ASP A 90 3.88 -16.06 -17.78
C ASP A 90 3.65 -15.32 -16.45
N SER A 91 2.71 -15.83 -15.66
CA SER A 91 2.52 -15.43 -14.27
C SER A 91 3.50 -16.17 -13.36
N LEU A 92 4.04 -15.49 -12.36
CA LEU A 92 4.96 -16.07 -11.40
C LEU A 92 4.31 -16.26 -10.04
N LYS A 93 4.59 -17.38 -9.37
CA LYS A 93 4.08 -17.64 -8.03
C LYS A 93 4.89 -16.81 -7.01
N MET A 94 4.19 -16.00 -6.23
CA MET A 94 4.79 -15.23 -5.14
C MET A 94 5.16 -16.11 -3.96
N LYS A 95 6.18 -15.70 -3.22
CA LYS A 95 6.46 -16.23 -1.89
C LYS A 95 5.31 -15.86 -0.96
N ASP A 96 4.97 -16.78 -0.08
CA ASP A 96 3.92 -16.60 0.93
C ASP A 96 4.13 -15.34 1.79
N GLU A 97 5.37 -15.02 2.16
CA GLU A 97 5.70 -13.83 2.94
C GLU A 97 5.38 -12.52 2.19
N ASP A 98 5.67 -12.47 0.89
CA ASP A 98 5.41 -11.30 0.05
C ASP A 98 3.91 -11.15 -0.24
N PHE A 99 3.24 -12.28 -0.51
CA PHE A 99 1.79 -12.32 -0.66
C PHE A 99 1.08 -11.83 0.62
N ALA A 100 1.49 -12.32 1.79
CA ALA A 100 0.92 -11.88 3.07
C ALA A 100 1.13 -10.38 3.28
N LYS A 101 2.33 -9.85 2.99
CA LYS A 101 2.61 -8.41 3.07
C LYS A 101 1.63 -7.60 2.21
N ILE A 102 1.43 -8.00 0.96
CA ILE A 102 0.53 -7.32 0.02
C ILE A 102 -0.92 -7.41 0.48
N TYR A 103 -1.37 -8.60 0.91
CA TYR A 103 -2.71 -8.81 1.43
C TYR A 103 -2.99 -7.95 2.68
N GLU A 104 -2.05 -7.89 3.62
CA GLU A 104 -2.12 -7.03 4.80
C GLU A 104 -2.23 -5.56 4.41
N PHE A 105 -1.39 -5.10 3.49
CA PHE A 105 -1.44 -3.73 2.99
C PHE A 105 -2.81 -3.41 2.38
N CYS A 106 -3.36 -4.31 1.57
CA CYS A 106 -4.65 -4.09 0.91
C CYS A 106 -5.79 -3.97 1.92
N THR A 107 -5.95 -5.00 2.74
CA THR A 107 -7.03 -5.09 3.74
C THR A 107 -6.90 -4.02 4.83
N ALA A 108 -5.68 -3.61 5.19
CA ALA A 108 -5.48 -2.57 6.18
C ALA A 108 -5.85 -1.18 5.66
N ASN A 109 -5.83 -0.93 4.35
CA ASN A 109 -5.94 0.41 3.79
C ASN A 109 -7.18 0.66 2.92
N ALA A 110 -7.88 -0.38 2.46
CA ALA A 110 -9.09 -0.27 1.63
C ALA A 110 -10.11 0.75 2.17
N ASP A 111 -10.43 0.67 3.47
CA ASP A 111 -11.45 1.52 4.09
C ASP A 111 -10.90 2.65 4.97
N LYS A 112 -9.58 2.69 5.18
CA LYS A 112 -8.97 3.59 6.19
C LYS A 112 -8.55 4.94 5.64
N SER A 113 -8.61 5.14 4.32
CA SER A 113 -8.22 6.38 3.63
C SER A 113 -6.84 6.90 4.05
N LYS A 114 -5.93 6.01 4.49
CA LYS A 114 -4.63 6.38 5.08
C LYS A 114 -3.81 7.29 4.14
N PHE A 115 -3.94 7.05 2.84
CA PHE A 115 -3.22 7.78 1.80
C PHE A 115 -4.10 8.78 1.03
N ALA A 116 -5.35 9.02 1.46
CA ALA A 116 -6.28 9.89 0.73
C ALA A 116 -5.78 11.34 0.62
N ASP A 117 -5.11 11.83 1.67
CA ASP A 117 -4.51 13.16 1.70
C ASP A 117 -3.03 13.17 1.35
N TYR A 118 -2.43 12.00 1.07
CA TYR A 118 -1.02 11.91 0.75
C TYR A 118 -0.75 12.40 -0.67
N LYS A 119 0.13 13.39 -0.80
CA LYS A 119 0.54 13.95 -2.08
C LYS A 119 2.03 14.27 -2.04
N GLU A 120 2.69 14.04 -3.16
CA GLU A 120 4.07 14.48 -3.38
C GLU A 120 4.07 15.43 -4.58
N GLU A 121 4.85 16.50 -4.48
CA GLU A 121 5.11 17.40 -5.60
C GLU A 121 6.40 16.95 -6.28
N VAL A 122 6.25 16.47 -7.51
CA VAL A 122 7.35 15.98 -8.34
C VAL A 122 7.25 16.64 -9.71
N CYS A 123 8.38 16.97 -10.30
CA CYS A 123 8.42 17.67 -11.59
C CYS A 123 8.31 16.72 -12.79
N ASP A 124 8.64 15.43 -12.62
CA ASP A 124 8.75 14.42 -13.67
C ASP A 124 8.46 13.01 -13.13
N GLY A 125 8.51 12.02 -14.03
CA GLY A 125 8.33 10.61 -13.69
C GLY A 125 6.90 10.10 -13.89
N SER A 126 6.51 9.17 -13.02
CA SER A 126 5.26 8.43 -13.11
C SER A 126 4.48 8.47 -11.82
N THR A 127 3.17 8.62 -11.96
CA THR A 127 2.23 8.36 -10.87
C THR A 127 1.82 6.89 -10.87
N TYR A 128 1.40 6.40 -9.72
CA TYR A 128 0.96 5.02 -9.54
C TYR A 128 -0.45 5.00 -8.96
N THR A 129 -1.26 4.04 -9.41
CA THR A 129 -2.57 3.75 -8.81
C THR A 129 -2.56 2.35 -8.24
N PHE A 130 -2.96 2.20 -6.97
CA PHE A 130 -3.08 0.93 -6.25
C PHE A 130 -4.57 0.64 -6.04
N THR A 131 -5.09 -0.39 -6.70
CA THR A 131 -6.51 -0.80 -6.60
C THR A 131 -6.60 -2.20 -6.02
N TYR A 132 -7.13 -2.30 -4.81
CA TYR A 132 -7.48 -3.57 -4.18
C TYR A 132 -8.83 -4.06 -4.68
N TYR A 133 -8.97 -5.36 -4.90
CA TYR A 133 -10.24 -5.99 -5.21
C TYR A 133 -10.59 -6.94 -4.06
N ASP A 134 -11.73 -6.71 -3.41
CA ASP A 134 -12.19 -7.59 -2.34
C ASP A 134 -12.59 -8.97 -2.86
N THR A 135 -12.95 -9.89 -1.96
CA THR A 135 -13.31 -11.26 -2.32
C THR A 135 -14.55 -11.35 -3.20
N ASP A 136 -15.38 -10.31 -3.22
CA ASP A 136 -16.56 -10.19 -4.09
C ASP A 136 -16.21 -9.52 -5.43
N GLY A 137 -14.95 -9.09 -5.61
CA GLY A 137 -14.45 -8.43 -6.82
C GLY A 137 -14.74 -6.94 -6.87
N ASN A 138 -15.15 -6.30 -5.77
CA ASN A 138 -15.38 -4.86 -5.77
C ASN A 138 -14.04 -4.10 -5.67
N PRO A 139 -13.85 -3.05 -6.49
CA PRO A 139 -12.62 -2.27 -6.48
C PRO A 139 -12.59 -1.22 -5.36
N HIS A 140 -11.44 -1.11 -4.71
CA HIS A 140 -11.11 -0.14 -3.66
C HIS A 140 -9.79 0.55 -4.02
N VAL A 141 -9.86 1.83 -4.39
CA VAL A 141 -8.65 2.62 -4.69
C VAL A 141 -7.97 3.01 -3.38
N ILE A 142 -6.80 2.41 -3.13
CA ILE A 142 -6.01 2.68 -1.92
C ILE A 142 -5.22 3.99 -2.07
N TYR A 143 -4.66 4.21 -3.26
CA TYR A 143 -3.81 5.37 -3.53
C TYR A 143 -3.75 5.67 -5.03
N SER A 144 -3.63 6.96 -5.38
CA SER A 144 -3.32 7.42 -6.74
C SER A 144 -2.45 8.69 -6.68
N GLY A 145 -1.25 8.64 -7.26
CA GLY A 145 -0.31 9.76 -7.30
C GLY A 145 1.16 9.35 -7.28
N TYR A 146 2.04 10.31 -7.00
CA TYR A 146 3.48 10.07 -6.81
C TYR A 146 3.78 9.53 -5.41
N CYS A 147 4.46 8.39 -5.33
CA CYS A 147 4.75 7.72 -4.06
C CYS A 147 6.24 7.52 -3.75
N TYR A 148 7.15 8.26 -4.41
CA TYR A 148 8.60 8.07 -4.28
C TYR A 148 9.12 8.23 -2.85
N SER A 149 8.51 9.11 -2.07
CA SER A 149 8.91 9.40 -0.69
C SER A 149 8.17 8.53 0.33
N ASN A 150 7.09 7.85 -0.08
CA ASN A 150 6.30 7.01 0.80
C ASN A 150 6.88 5.59 0.89
N LYS A 151 7.57 5.29 1.98
CA LYS A 151 8.25 4.00 2.19
C LYS A 151 7.32 2.78 2.13
N GLU A 152 6.06 2.92 2.51
CA GLU A 152 5.13 1.78 2.52
C GLU A 152 4.60 1.50 1.12
N LEU A 153 4.22 2.54 0.37
CA LEU A 153 3.82 2.39 -1.03
C LEU A 153 5.00 1.89 -1.88
N GLN A 154 6.23 2.38 -1.63
CA GLN A 154 7.44 1.89 -2.28
C GLN A 154 7.74 0.43 -1.93
N ASP A 155 7.63 0.02 -0.66
CA ASP A 155 7.86 -1.39 -0.27
C ASP A 155 6.89 -2.35 -0.98
N ILE A 156 5.63 -1.96 -1.17
CA ILE A 156 4.66 -2.75 -1.95
C ILE A 156 5.01 -2.77 -3.43
N LEU A 157 5.42 -1.63 -3.97
CA LEU A 157 5.82 -1.49 -5.37
C LEU A 157 7.03 -2.38 -5.68
N ASP A 158 8.09 -2.29 -4.87
CA ASP A 158 9.31 -3.09 -4.97
C ASP A 158 8.98 -4.58 -4.84
N THR A 159 8.19 -4.96 -3.84
CA THR A 159 7.76 -6.36 -3.63
C THR A 159 7.04 -6.93 -4.86
N ALA A 160 6.20 -6.13 -5.53
CA ALA A 160 5.48 -6.57 -6.72
C ALA A 160 6.40 -6.69 -7.95
N TYR A 161 7.40 -5.80 -8.07
CA TYR A 161 8.34 -5.79 -9.19
C TYR A 161 9.54 -6.73 -9.04
N ASP A 162 9.85 -7.19 -7.84
CA ASP A 162 10.90 -8.21 -7.59
C ASP A 162 10.65 -9.52 -8.36
N TYR A 163 9.44 -9.71 -8.87
CA TYR A 163 9.05 -10.85 -9.70
C TYR A 163 9.24 -10.61 -11.20
N GLN A 164 9.91 -9.54 -11.64
CA GLN A 164 10.29 -9.41 -13.04
C GLN A 164 11.27 -10.53 -13.41
N LEU A 165 11.08 -11.13 -14.59
CA LEU A 165 12.08 -12.06 -15.12
C LEU A 165 13.27 -11.22 -15.56
N ASP A 166 14.47 -11.54 -15.08
CA ASP A 166 15.71 -11.04 -15.66
C ASP A 166 15.70 -11.39 -17.15
N ASN A 167 15.57 -10.37 -18.01
CA ASN A 167 15.78 -10.51 -19.46
C ASN A 167 17.26 -10.30 -19.78
#